data_AF-A0A8X6SL45-F1
#
_entry.id   AF-A0A8X6SL45-F1
#
_cell.length_a   1.000
_cell.length_b   1.000
_cell.length_c   1.000
_cell.angle_alpha   90.00
_cell.angle_beta   90.00
_cell.angle_gamma   90.00
#
_symmetry.space_group_name_H-M   'P 1'
#
loop_
_entity.id
_entity.type
_entity.pdbx_description
1 polymer ?
#
loop_
_entity_poly.entity_id
_entity_poly.type
_entity_poly.pdbx_seq_one_letter_code
_entity_poly.pdbx_strand_id
1 'polypeptide(L)'
;MALHFKYDQARRRFVEWAQNEIAVVPDFHKRILFSDEAHFWLNGYVNKQNCRIWREANPQVYVETPLHPEKLTVWCALWAGGIIGPYFFKNDEGHNVTVNGDRYRAMITNFFIPELNSHDVQELWFQQDGATCHTAHATIDLLKDTFGDRLISRFGPVNWPPRSCDLTPLNYFLWGYVKSLVYADKPQTLNHLEDNIHRVIAHIRPQMLEKVIENWTGRLDYIRASRGSHMPEIIF
;
A
#
# COMPACT_ATOMS: atom_id res chain seq x y z
N MET A 1 -12.24 -17.59 18.15
CA MET A 1 -13.44 -17.70 17.29
C MET A 1 -14.17 -16.35 17.11
N ALA A 2 -14.55 -15.64 18.18
CA ALA A 2 -15.30 -14.38 18.08
C ALA A 2 -14.58 -13.21 17.39
N LEU A 3 -13.25 -13.07 17.57
CA LEU A 3 -12.46 -12.02 16.90
C LEU A 3 -12.39 -12.23 15.38
N HIS A 4 -12.22 -13.47 14.92
CA HIS A 4 -12.18 -13.80 13.49
C HIS A 4 -13.50 -13.48 12.80
N PHE A 5 -14.62 -13.84 13.44
CA PHE A 5 -15.97 -13.50 12.97
C PHE A 5 -16.20 -11.99 12.82
N LYS A 6 -15.69 -11.17 13.75
CA LYS A 6 -15.79 -9.70 13.66
C LYS A 6 -14.98 -9.12 12.48
N TYR A 7 -13.82 -9.70 12.18
CA TYR A 7 -13.00 -9.26 11.05
C TYR A 7 -13.65 -9.60 9.70
N ASP A 8 -14.14 -10.84 9.56
CA ASP A 8 -14.83 -11.27 8.35
C ASP A 8 -16.09 -10.43 8.09
N GLN A 9 -16.82 -10.07 9.16
CA GLN A 9 -17.98 -9.19 9.05
C GLN A 9 -17.61 -7.78 8.59
N ALA A 10 -16.53 -7.19 9.13
CA ALA A 10 -16.07 -5.87 8.70
C ALA A 10 -15.63 -5.87 7.22
N ARG A 11 -14.95 -6.94 6.79
CA ARG A 11 -14.55 -7.14 5.38
C ARG A 11 -15.76 -7.25 4.46
N ARG A 12 -16.78 -8.02 4.84
CA ARG A 12 -18.03 -8.12 4.05
C ARG A 12 -18.72 -6.77 3.89
N ARG A 13 -18.87 -6.02 4.99
CA ARG A 13 -19.51 -4.68 4.93
C ARG A 13 -18.79 -3.74 3.98
N PHE A 14 -17.45 -3.77 4.01
CA PHE A 14 -16.65 -2.98 3.08
C PHE A 14 -16.84 -3.44 1.62
N VAL A 15 -16.83 -4.74 1.37
CA VAL A 15 -17.04 -5.31 0.03
C VAL A 15 -18.44 -4.98 -0.51
N GLU A 16 -19.47 -5.12 0.32
CA GLU A 16 -20.85 -4.75 -0.03
C GLU A 16 -20.95 -3.28 -0.40
N TRP A 17 -20.36 -2.39 0.41
CA TRP A 17 -20.28 -0.97 0.10
C TRP A 17 -19.56 -0.71 -1.24
N ALA A 18 -18.37 -1.27 -1.44
CA ALA A 18 -17.58 -1.06 -2.66
C ALA A 18 -18.30 -1.57 -3.92
N GLN A 19 -19.00 -2.71 -3.83
CA GLN A 19 -19.80 -3.23 -4.94
C GLN A 19 -21.01 -2.35 -5.26
N ASN A 20 -21.64 -1.74 -4.24
CA ASN A 20 -22.72 -0.78 -4.46
C ASN A 20 -22.22 0.48 -5.17
N GLU A 21 -21.05 1.01 -4.77
CA GLU A 21 -20.44 2.14 -5.46
C GLU A 21 -20.09 1.80 -6.92
N ILE A 22 -19.50 0.63 -7.17
CA ILE A 22 -19.18 0.16 -8.53
C ILE A 22 -20.43 0.02 -9.41
N ALA A 23 -21.57 -0.38 -8.82
CA ALA A 23 -22.82 -0.53 -9.55
C ALA A 23 -23.45 0.81 -9.97
N VAL A 24 -23.14 1.89 -9.24
CA VAL A 24 -23.72 3.22 -9.46
C VAL A 24 -22.77 4.12 -10.25
N VAL A 25 -21.47 4.04 -9.97
CA VAL A 25 -20.44 4.90 -10.55
C VAL A 25 -19.54 4.07 -11.49
N PRO A 26 -19.61 4.31 -12.81
CA PRO A 26 -18.73 3.65 -13.77
C PRO A 26 -17.25 3.81 -13.40
N ASP A 27 -16.51 2.71 -13.51
CA ASP A 27 -15.08 2.67 -13.22
C ASP A 27 -14.69 3.16 -11.81
N PHE A 28 -15.58 3.08 -10.81
CA PHE A 28 -15.32 3.54 -9.44
C PHE A 28 -13.98 3.04 -8.87
N HIS A 29 -13.67 1.75 -9.08
CA HIS A 29 -12.43 1.12 -8.64
C HIS A 29 -11.16 1.79 -9.21
N LYS A 30 -11.23 2.41 -10.40
CA LYS A 30 -10.13 3.19 -11.00
C LYS A 30 -9.93 4.56 -10.35
N ARG A 31 -10.92 5.02 -9.59
CA ARG A 31 -10.92 6.30 -8.87
C ARG A 31 -10.44 6.17 -7.43
N ILE A 32 -9.96 5.01 -7.00
CA ILE A 32 -9.42 4.80 -5.65
C ILE A 32 -7.90 4.84 -5.68
N LEU A 33 -7.35 5.75 -4.89
CA LEU A 33 -5.93 5.93 -4.64
C LEU A 33 -5.55 5.19 -3.35
N PHE A 34 -4.95 4.02 -3.51
CA PHE A 34 -4.49 3.19 -2.39
C PHE A 34 -3.11 3.66 -1.94
N SER A 35 -2.82 3.59 -0.64
CA SER A 35 -1.51 3.94 -0.09
C SER A 35 -1.03 2.92 0.94
N ASP A 36 0.28 2.83 1.12
CA ASP A 36 0.93 1.91 2.04
C ASP A 36 2.41 2.25 2.22
N GLU A 37 3.03 1.66 3.26
CA GLU A 37 4.48 1.69 3.48
C GLU A 37 5.13 0.31 3.36
N ALA A 38 6.35 0.28 2.82
CA ALA A 38 7.18 -0.90 2.84
C ALA A 38 8.61 -0.63 3.34
N HIS A 39 9.17 -1.62 4.03
CA HIS A 39 10.59 -1.67 4.35
C HIS A 39 11.38 -2.42 3.28
N PHE A 40 12.49 -1.83 2.88
CA PHE A 40 13.53 -2.44 2.04
C PHE A 40 14.82 -2.51 2.86
N TRP A 41 15.34 -3.71 3.07
CA TRP A 41 16.51 -3.96 3.90
C TRP A 41 17.72 -4.20 3.01
N LEU A 42 18.85 -3.57 3.31
CA LEU A 42 20.03 -3.63 2.46
C LEU A 42 20.58 -5.05 2.28
N ASN A 43 20.46 -5.89 3.31
CA ASN A 43 20.83 -7.31 3.25
C ASN A 43 19.84 -8.18 2.44
N GLY A 44 18.86 -7.58 1.77
CA GLY A 44 17.83 -8.31 1.04
C GLY A 44 16.85 -9.06 1.92
N TYR A 45 16.77 -8.75 3.23
CA TYR A 45 15.77 -9.36 4.11
C TYR A 45 14.37 -8.97 3.63
N VAL A 46 13.62 -9.98 3.18
CA VAL A 46 12.24 -9.84 2.73
C VAL A 46 11.33 -10.30 3.87
N ASN A 47 10.61 -9.36 4.50
CA ASN A 47 9.62 -9.71 5.52
C ASN A 47 8.52 -10.59 4.90
N LYS A 48 8.46 -11.86 5.32
CA LYS A 48 7.51 -12.87 4.83
C LYS A 48 6.04 -12.47 5.02
N GLN A 49 5.70 -11.58 5.94
CA GLN A 49 4.32 -11.10 6.12
C GLN A 49 3.92 -10.02 5.10
N ASN A 50 4.86 -9.20 4.63
CA ASN A 50 4.63 -8.15 3.61
C ASN A 50 4.97 -8.63 2.18
N CYS A 51 5.63 -9.78 2.06
CA CYS A 51 6.09 -10.35 0.80
C CYS A 51 5.89 -11.87 0.82
N ARG A 52 4.62 -12.28 0.99
CA ARG A 52 4.22 -13.68 0.85
C ARG A 52 4.23 -14.16 -0.60
N ILE A 53 4.60 -13.29 -1.53
CA ILE A 53 4.61 -13.56 -2.96
C ILE A 53 6.07 -13.70 -3.39
N TRP A 54 6.34 -14.79 -4.13
CA TRP A 54 7.54 -15.05 -4.95
C TRP A 54 8.73 -15.77 -4.31
N ARG A 55 8.57 -17.09 -4.06
CA ARG A 55 9.64 -18.07 -4.34
C ARG A 55 9.03 -19.42 -4.74
N GLU A 56 9.44 -19.99 -5.88
CA GLU A 56 9.11 -21.37 -6.30
C GLU A 56 9.86 -22.43 -5.48
N ALA A 57 10.98 -22.06 -4.84
CA ALA A 57 11.72 -22.93 -3.95
C ALA A 57 12.23 -22.16 -2.73
N ASN A 58 12.02 -22.72 -1.55
CA ASN A 58 12.53 -22.23 -0.27
C ASN A 58 14.04 -22.53 -0.19
N PRO A 59 14.97 -21.56 -0.34
CA PRO A 59 16.38 -21.81 -0.10
C PRO A 59 16.53 -21.81 1.41
N GLN A 60 16.77 -22.99 1.98
CA GLN A 60 17.18 -23.20 3.38
C GLN A 60 18.55 -22.55 3.62
N VAL A 61 18.65 -21.23 3.45
CA VAL A 61 19.86 -20.46 3.70
C VAL A 61 19.63 -19.68 4.99
N TYR A 62 20.22 -20.21 6.05
CA TYR A 62 20.41 -19.48 7.29
C TYR A 62 21.48 -18.42 7.03
N VAL A 63 21.08 -17.15 6.93
CA VAL A 63 22.02 -16.02 6.89
C VAL A 63 22.01 -15.39 8.28
N GLU A 64 23.16 -15.40 8.97
CA GLU A 64 23.34 -14.63 10.19
C GLU A 64 23.05 -13.16 9.90
N THR A 65 22.09 -12.60 10.63
CA THR A 65 21.60 -11.24 10.41
C THR A 65 22.27 -10.31 11.41
N PRO A 66 22.82 -9.15 10.99
CA PRO A 66 23.23 -8.12 11.94
C PRO A 66 22.02 -7.67 12.78
N LEU A 67 22.27 -7.28 14.04
CA LEU A 67 21.23 -6.94 15.03
C LEU A 67 20.28 -5.81 14.56
N HIS A 68 20.76 -4.93 13.67
CA HIS A 68 19.99 -3.84 13.04
C HIS A 68 20.42 -3.66 11.58
N PRO A 69 19.85 -4.42 10.62
CA PRO A 69 20.16 -4.21 9.22
C PRO A 69 19.65 -2.84 8.77
N GLU A 70 20.46 -2.11 8.01
CA GLU A 70 20.07 -0.84 7.41
C GLU A 70 18.85 -1.03 6.50
N LYS A 71 17.90 -0.09 6.57
CA LYS A 71 16.66 -0.15 5.80
C LYS A 71 16.17 1.21 5.33
N LEU A 72 15.48 1.20 4.20
CA LEU A 72 14.64 2.30 3.72
C LEU A 72 13.18 2.01 4.11
N THR A 73 12.46 3.04 4.56
CA THR A 73 11.00 3.01 4.66
C THR A 73 10.45 3.86 3.54
N VAL A 74 9.66 3.23 2.67
CA VAL A 74 9.16 3.83 1.43
C VAL A 74 7.65 3.90 1.51
N TRP A 75 7.08 5.05 1.17
CA TRP A 75 5.65 5.23 0.97
C TRP A 75 5.36 5.43 -0.51
N CYS A 76 4.25 4.89 -0.98
CA CYS A 76 3.69 5.17 -2.31
C CYS A 76 2.16 5.26 -2.21
N ALA A 77 1.56 5.90 -3.21
CA ALA A 77 0.16 5.74 -3.54
C ALA A 77 -0.01 5.25 -4.98
N LEU A 78 -1.00 4.39 -5.24
CA LEU A 78 -1.23 3.73 -6.52
C LEU A 78 -2.72 3.78 -6.86
N TRP A 79 -3.02 4.17 -8.10
CA TRP A 79 -4.34 4.08 -8.72
C TRP A 79 -4.19 3.62 -10.18
N ALA A 80 -5.31 3.54 -10.92
CA ALA A 80 -5.28 3.07 -12.30
C ALA A 80 -4.44 3.97 -13.22
N GLY A 81 -4.33 5.27 -12.91
CA GLY A 81 -3.61 6.24 -13.73
C GLY A 81 -2.11 6.36 -13.43
N GLY A 82 -1.62 5.81 -12.32
CA GLY A 82 -0.22 6.00 -11.95
C GLY A 82 0.14 5.63 -10.52
N ILE A 83 1.37 6.00 -10.15
CA ILE A 83 1.92 5.89 -8.82
C ILE A 83 2.43 7.28 -8.41
N ILE A 84 2.04 7.76 -7.22
CA ILE A 84 2.67 8.89 -6.55
C ILE A 84 3.69 8.33 -5.56
N GLY A 85 4.92 8.84 -5.61
CA GLY A 85 6.06 8.28 -4.90
C GLY A 85 7.11 7.73 -5.87
N PRO A 86 8.14 7.05 -5.34
CA PRO A 86 8.36 6.73 -3.92
C PRO A 86 8.72 7.94 -3.06
N TYR A 87 8.21 7.98 -1.82
CA TYR A 87 8.67 8.90 -0.78
C TYR A 87 9.51 8.14 0.25
N PHE A 88 10.68 8.68 0.60
CA PHE A 88 11.60 8.09 1.57
C PHE A 88 11.57 8.89 2.88
N PHE A 89 11.31 8.21 3.99
CA PHE A 89 11.33 8.86 5.30
C PHE A 89 12.76 9.08 5.79
N LYS A 90 13.27 10.30 5.56
CA LYS A 90 14.60 10.76 5.98
C LYS A 90 14.51 12.03 6.85
N ASN A 91 15.53 12.29 7.66
CA ASN A 91 15.74 13.58 8.32
C ASN A 91 16.51 14.55 7.41
N ASP A 92 16.75 15.77 7.88
CA ASP A 92 17.46 16.83 7.13
C ASP A 92 18.91 16.46 6.77
N GLU A 93 19.52 15.51 7.49
CA GLU A 93 20.86 14.98 7.21
C GLU A 93 20.84 13.80 6.22
N GLY A 94 19.66 13.39 5.74
CA GLY A 94 19.49 12.26 4.84
C GLY A 94 19.44 10.88 5.52
N HIS A 95 19.43 10.83 6.85
CA HIS A 95 19.34 9.58 7.62
C HIS A 95 17.90 9.06 7.69
N ASN A 96 17.73 7.73 7.55
CA ASN A 96 16.42 7.09 7.62
C ASN A 96 15.78 7.24 8.99
N VAL A 97 14.48 7.52 9.02
CA VAL A 97 13.71 7.70 10.25
C VAL A 97 12.49 6.79 10.33
N THR A 98 12.08 6.46 11.56
CA THR A 98 10.83 5.73 11.81
C THR A 98 9.63 6.62 11.49
N VAL A 99 8.62 6.05 10.83
CA VAL A 99 7.33 6.71 10.58
C VAL A 99 6.58 6.85 11.91
N ASN A 100 6.22 8.08 12.25
CA ASN A 100 5.32 8.39 13.35
C ASN A 100 4.21 9.32 12.82
N GLY A 101 3.24 9.67 13.67
CA GLY A 101 2.12 10.52 13.25
C GLY A 101 2.57 11.85 12.65
N ASP A 102 3.54 12.52 13.26
CA ASP A 102 4.00 13.85 12.81
C ASP A 102 4.70 13.78 11.46
N ARG A 103 5.60 12.81 11.28
CA ARG A 103 6.32 12.58 10.02
C ARG A 103 5.38 12.11 8.91
N TYR A 104 4.39 11.29 9.25
CA TYR A 104 3.37 10.88 8.29
C TYR A 104 2.56 12.10 7.81
N ARG A 105 2.07 12.94 8.73
CA ARG A 105 1.35 14.17 8.36
C ARG A 105 2.23 15.15 7.59
N ALA A 106 3.51 15.28 7.95
CA ALA A 106 4.46 16.09 7.18
C ALA A 106 4.64 15.57 5.74
N MET A 107 4.74 14.25 5.56
CA MET A 107 4.75 13.65 4.22
C MET A 107 3.46 13.94 3.45
N ILE A 108 2.30 13.81 4.10
CA ILE A 108 1.00 14.13 3.47
C ILE A 108 0.96 15.60 3.00
N THR A 109 1.30 16.54 3.88
CA THR A 109 1.23 17.98 3.58
C THR A 109 2.30 18.44 2.58
N ASN A 110 3.54 17.98 2.73
CA ASN A 110 4.68 18.56 2.00
C ASN A 110 5.03 17.81 0.72
N PHE A 111 4.55 16.57 0.57
CA PHE A 111 4.83 15.74 -0.61
C PHE A 111 3.53 15.30 -1.28
N PHE A 112 2.68 14.55 -0.58
CA PHE A 112 1.54 13.90 -1.24
C PHE A 112 0.52 14.89 -1.81
N ILE A 113 0.03 15.84 -1.00
CA ILE A 113 -0.96 16.83 -1.45
C ILE A 113 -0.43 17.68 -2.62
N PRO A 114 0.82 18.18 -2.60
CA PRO A 114 1.42 18.83 -3.76
C PRO A 114 1.42 17.98 -5.03
N GLU A 115 1.75 16.68 -4.94
CA GLU A 115 1.72 15.75 -6.07
C GLU A 115 0.30 15.50 -6.58
N LEU A 116 -0.74 15.54 -5.74
CA LEU A 116 -2.13 15.43 -6.21
C LEU A 116 -2.46 16.54 -7.23
N ASN A 117 -1.97 17.76 -7.00
CA ASN A 117 -2.25 18.90 -7.89
C ASN A 117 -1.62 18.75 -9.27
N SER A 118 -0.53 17.97 -9.41
CA SER A 118 0.12 17.73 -10.71
C SER A 118 -0.63 16.70 -11.56
N HIS A 119 -1.49 15.89 -10.94
CA HIS A 119 -2.14 14.73 -11.56
C HIS A 119 -3.66 14.91 -11.84
N ASP A 120 -4.23 16.10 -11.63
CA ASP A 120 -5.67 16.41 -11.82
C ASP A 120 -6.63 15.41 -11.13
N VAL A 121 -6.29 15.04 -9.90
CA VAL A 121 -6.95 13.96 -9.14
C VAL A 121 -8.13 14.43 -8.28
N GLN A 122 -8.81 15.51 -8.66
CA GLN A 122 -9.84 16.15 -7.83
C GLN A 122 -11.07 15.26 -7.55
N GLU A 123 -11.19 14.11 -8.20
CA GLU A 123 -12.27 13.12 -8.00
C GLU A 123 -11.83 11.80 -7.35
N LEU A 124 -10.56 11.67 -6.93
CA LEU A 124 -10.09 10.41 -6.35
C LEU A 124 -10.56 10.23 -4.89
N TRP A 125 -10.81 8.97 -4.56
CA TRP A 125 -10.96 8.48 -3.20
C TRP A 125 -9.59 8.14 -2.65
N PHE A 126 -9.30 8.49 -1.40
CA PHE A 126 -8.05 8.11 -0.75
C PHE A 126 -8.26 6.95 0.20
N GLN A 127 -7.39 5.94 0.10
CA GLN A 127 -7.38 4.79 0.99
C GLN A 127 -6.06 4.70 1.76
N GLN A 128 -6.16 4.52 3.07
CA GLN A 128 -5.05 4.16 3.96
C GLN A 128 -5.49 3.08 4.96
N ASP A 129 -4.52 2.34 5.50
CA ASP A 129 -4.79 1.20 6.38
C ASP A 129 -5.10 1.63 7.84
N GLY A 130 -5.12 0.67 8.76
CA GLY A 130 -5.46 0.91 10.16
C GLY A 130 -4.28 1.24 11.08
N ALA A 131 -3.10 1.61 10.56
CA ALA A 131 -1.93 1.94 11.37
C ALA A 131 -2.17 3.16 12.28
N THR A 132 -1.52 3.20 13.44
CA THR A 132 -1.76 4.24 14.45
C THR A 132 -1.52 5.66 13.91
N CYS A 133 -0.50 5.86 13.08
CA CYS A 133 -0.22 7.16 12.45
C CYS A 133 -1.31 7.58 11.45
N HIS A 134 -1.97 6.64 10.79
CA HIS A 134 -3.04 6.87 9.82
C HIS A 134 -4.34 7.24 10.52
N THR A 135 -4.61 6.60 11.66
CA THR A 135 -5.89 6.71 12.37
C THR A 135 -5.93 7.78 13.46
N ALA A 136 -4.80 8.47 13.72
CA ALA A 136 -4.77 9.57 14.66
C ALA A 136 -5.74 10.68 14.21
N HIS A 137 -6.46 11.31 15.16
CA HIS A 137 -7.45 12.35 14.86
C HIS A 137 -6.89 13.43 13.93
N ALA A 138 -5.72 13.98 14.27
CA ALA A 138 -5.06 14.99 13.44
C ALA A 138 -4.73 14.53 12.01
N THR A 139 -4.48 13.22 11.79
CA THR A 139 -4.24 12.67 10.45
C THR A 139 -5.55 12.52 9.68
N ILE A 140 -6.59 12.02 10.33
CA ILE A 140 -7.92 11.90 9.72
C ILE A 140 -8.48 13.27 9.35
N ASP A 141 -8.35 14.26 10.22
CA ASP A 141 -8.83 15.63 9.97
C ASP A 141 -8.07 16.25 8.79
N LEU A 142 -6.74 16.15 8.77
CA LEU A 142 -5.91 16.60 7.63
C LEU A 142 -6.35 15.99 6.29
N LEU A 143 -6.63 14.68 6.27
CA LEU A 143 -7.08 14.01 5.05
C LEU A 143 -8.51 14.39 4.67
N LYS A 144 -9.40 14.62 5.65
CA LYS A 144 -10.76 15.10 5.39
C LYS A 144 -10.78 16.51 4.80
N ASP A 145 -9.85 17.38 5.19
CA ASP A 145 -9.74 18.71 4.59
C ASP A 145 -9.46 18.63 3.07
N THR A 146 -8.82 17.54 2.62
CA THR A 146 -8.49 17.33 1.20
C THR A 146 -9.52 16.46 0.47
N PHE A 147 -9.96 15.35 1.08
CA PHE A 147 -10.78 14.33 0.42
C PHE A 147 -12.26 14.37 0.82
N GLY A 148 -12.63 15.09 1.89
CA GLY A 148 -13.98 15.13 2.43
C GLY A 148 -14.50 13.73 2.77
N ASP A 149 -15.69 13.41 2.27
CA ASP A 149 -16.31 12.08 2.43
C ASP A 149 -15.64 10.97 1.60
N ARG A 150 -14.71 11.32 0.71
CA ARG A 150 -14.00 10.37 -0.17
C ARG A 150 -12.78 9.71 0.50
N LEU A 151 -12.86 9.51 1.82
CA LEU A 151 -11.78 8.92 2.61
C LEU A 151 -12.16 7.51 3.10
N ILE A 152 -11.35 6.54 2.69
CA ILE A 152 -11.43 5.14 3.10
C ILE A 152 -10.32 4.86 4.12
N SER A 153 -10.66 4.92 5.40
CA SER A 153 -9.70 4.74 6.49
C SER A 153 -10.40 4.14 7.69
N ARG A 154 -9.66 3.51 8.60
CA ARG A 154 -10.23 3.20 9.91
C ARG A 154 -10.57 4.53 10.61
N PHE A 155 -11.81 4.65 11.10
CA PHE A 155 -12.41 5.89 11.62
C PHE A 155 -12.63 7.03 10.60
N GLY A 156 -12.47 6.75 9.30
CA GLY A 156 -12.89 7.65 8.22
C GLY A 156 -14.40 7.55 7.91
N PRO A 157 -14.90 8.37 6.96
CA PRO A 157 -16.26 8.27 6.42
C PRO A 157 -16.62 6.85 5.94
N VAL A 158 -15.68 6.20 5.24
CA VAL A 158 -15.80 4.79 4.87
C VAL A 158 -14.78 3.98 5.65
N ASN A 159 -15.25 3.06 6.48
CA ASN A 159 -14.37 2.33 7.39
C ASN A 159 -13.59 1.22 6.66
N TRP A 160 -12.26 1.35 6.61
CA TRP A 160 -11.39 0.29 6.09
C TRP A 160 -11.34 -0.93 7.04
N PRO A 161 -11.54 -2.17 6.53
CA PRO A 161 -11.53 -3.36 7.36
C PRO A 161 -10.10 -3.74 7.79
N PRO A 162 -9.86 -4.04 9.08
CA PRO A 162 -8.53 -4.43 9.56
C PRO A 162 -8.05 -5.73 8.89
N ARG A 163 -6.72 -5.88 8.77
CA ARG A 163 -6.04 -7.07 8.21
C ARG A 163 -6.40 -7.37 6.75
N SER A 164 -6.62 -6.34 5.93
CA SER A 164 -7.06 -6.51 4.54
C SER A 164 -5.98 -6.21 3.51
N CYS A 165 -4.76 -6.70 3.75
CA CYS A 165 -3.64 -6.55 2.81
C CYS A 165 -3.95 -7.15 1.43
N ASP A 166 -4.80 -8.17 1.36
CA ASP A 166 -5.28 -8.79 0.12
C ASP A 166 -6.24 -7.89 -0.70
N LEU A 167 -6.70 -6.77 -0.12
CA LEU A 167 -7.45 -5.71 -0.78
C LEU A 167 -6.61 -4.47 -1.11
N THR A 168 -5.33 -4.42 -0.74
CA THR A 168 -4.45 -3.29 -1.01
C THR A 168 -3.51 -3.62 -2.18
N PRO A 169 -3.63 -2.95 -3.35
CA PRO A 169 -2.75 -3.18 -4.51
C PRO A 169 -1.26 -3.06 -4.21
N LEU A 170 -0.88 -2.19 -3.27
CA LEU A 170 0.52 -2.06 -2.88
C LEU A 170 1.06 -3.34 -2.24
N ASN A 171 0.25 -4.01 -1.43
CA ASN A 171 0.62 -5.23 -0.73
C ASN A 171 0.62 -6.46 -1.63
N TYR A 172 -0.44 -6.67 -2.43
CA TYR A 172 -0.52 -7.87 -3.28
C TYR A 172 0.22 -7.76 -4.61
N PHE A 173 0.68 -6.56 -5.00
CA PHE A 173 1.40 -6.34 -6.25
C PHE A 173 2.66 -5.50 -6.06
N LEU A 174 2.54 -4.21 -5.73
CA LEU A 174 3.64 -3.25 -5.89
C LEU A 174 4.90 -3.66 -5.13
N TRP A 175 4.78 -3.95 -3.83
CA TRP A 175 5.94 -4.25 -3.01
C TRP A 175 6.63 -5.55 -3.38
N GLY A 176 5.87 -6.58 -3.76
CA GLY A 176 6.42 -7.83 -4.25
C GLY A 176 7.17 -7.65 -5.57
N TYR A 177 6.54 -6.93 -6.51
CA TYR A 177 7.11 -6.64 -7.83
C TYR A 177 8.36 -5.76 -7.74
N VAL A 178 8.32 -4.67 -6.98
CA VAL A 178 9.46 -3.77 -6.82
C VAL A 178 10.63 -4.49 -6.16
N LYS A 179 10.39 -5.28 -5.10
CA LYS A 179 11.46 -6.02 -4.42
C LYS A 179 12.12 -7.06 -5.32
N SER A 180 11.37 -7.77 -6.17
CA SER A 180 11.97 -8.78 -7.05
C SER A 180 12.97 -8.17 -8.04
N LEU A 181 12.70 -6.95 -8.50
CA LEU A 181 13.58 -6.24 -9.44
C LEU A 181 14.70 -5.48 -8.74
N VAL A 182 14.40 -4.79 -7.63
CA VAL A 182 15.39 -3.99 -6.89
C VAL A 182 16.53 -4.85 -6.34
N TYR A 183 16.24 -6.05 -5.85
CA TYR A 183 17.27 -6.94 -5.32
C TYR A 183 17.96 -7.81 -6.37
N ALA A 184 17.47 -7.84 -7.62
CA ALA A 184 18.16 -8.53 -8.71
C ALA A 184 19.55 -7.90 -8.97
N ASP A 185 19.67 -6.58 -8.79
CA ASP A 185 20.90 -5.80 -8.96
C ASP A 185 21.85 -5.88 -7.75
N LYS A 186 21.46 -6.60 -6.68
CA LYS A 186 22.24 -6.80 -5.44
C LYS A 186 22.84 -5.49 -4.89
N PRO A 187 22.01 -4.51 -4.51
CA PRO A 187 22.50 -3.22 -4.02
C PRO A 187 23.37 -3.40 -2.76
N GLN A 188 24.51 -2.70 -2.73
CA GLN A 188 25.49 -2.76 -1.64
C GLN A 188 25.45 -1.52 -0.73
N THR A 189 24.70 -0.49 -1.10
CA THR A 189 24.51 0.74 -0.32
C THR A 189 23.04 1.15 -0.32
N LEU A 190 22.63 1.93 0.69
CA LEU A 190 21.28 2.49 0.74
C LEU A 190 20.98 3.42 -0.45
N ASN A 191 21.95 4.19 -0.91
CA ASN A 191 21.77 5.07 -2.08
C ASN A 191 21.49 4.25 -3.34
N HIS A 192 22.25 3.18 -3.59
CA HIS A 192 21.99 2.31 -4.73
C HIS A 192 20.64 1.59 -4.60
N LEU A 193 20.25 1.19 -3.38
CA LEU A 193 18.93 0.62 -3.12
C LEU A 193 17.80 1.61 -3.45
N GLU A 194 17.97 2.87 -3.08
CA GLU A 194 17.04 3.97 -3.36
C GLU A 194 16.93 4.29 -4.85
N ASP A 195 18.06 4.43 -5.53
CA ASP A 195 18.13 4.64 -6.99
C ASP A 195 17.41 3.52 -7.75
N ASN A 196 17.60 2.27 -7.31
CA ASN A 196 16.91 1.13 -7.90
C ASN A 196 15.39 1.17 -7.65
N ILE A 197 14.95 1.59 -6.47
CA ILE A 197 13.51 1.73 -6.17
C ILE A 197 12.89 2.81 -7.07
N HIS A 198 13.52 3.97 -7.18
CA HIS A 198 13.10 5.04 -8.09
C HIS A 198 13.00 4.54 -9.53
N ARG A 199 14.08 3.90 -10.02
CA ARG A 199 14.14 3.35 -11.37
C ARG A 199 13.01 2.35 -11.60
N VAL A 200 12.86 1.34 -10.73
CA VAL A 200 11.86 0.29 -10.92
C VAL A 200 10.44 0.85 -10.92
N ILE A 201 10.10 1.74 -9.98
CA ILE A 201 8.76 2.34 -9.92
C ILE A 201 8.48 3.18 -11.17
N ALA A 202 9.44 3.99 -11.63
CA ALA A 202 9.29 4.81 -12.83
C ALA A 202 9.06 3.99 -14.12
N HIS A 203 9.48 2.73 -14.15
CA HIS A 203 9.29 1.83 -15.30
C HIS A 203 7.98 1.02 -15.23
N ILE A 204 7.19 1.16 -14.16
CA ILE A 204 5.87 0.50 -14.10
C ILE A 204 4.92 1.21 -15.06
N ARG A 205 4.46 0.45 -16.07
CA ARG A 205 3.60 1.00 -17.13
C ARG A 205 2.15 1.16 -16.64
N PRO A 206 1.43 2.21 -17.07
CA PRO A 206 0.02 2.40 -16.70
C PRO A 206 -0.87 1.19 -17.01
N GLN A 207 -0.65 0.49 -18.13
CA GLN A 207 -1.44 -0.70 -18.49
C GLN A 207 -1.27 -1.86 -17.49
N MET A 208 -0.14 -1.91 -16.77
CA MET A 208 0.05 -2.87 -15.68
C MET A 208 -0.80 -2.48 -14.47
N LEU A 209 -0.88 -1.18 -14.16
CA LEU A 209 -1.68 -0.64 -13.06
C LEU A 209 -3.17 -0.81 -13.32
N GLU A 210 -3.63 -0.56 -14.55
CA GLU A 210 -5.02 -0.81 -14.95
C GLU A 210 -5.43 -2.25 -14.66
N LYS A 211 -4.63 -3.24 -15.08
CA LYS A 211 -4.90 -4.66 -14.81
C LYS A 211 -4.88 -5.01 -13.32
N VAL A 212 -3.97 -4.41 -12.56
CA VAL A 212 -3.89 -4.58 -11.10
C VAL A 212 -5.19 -4.08 -10.45
N ILE A 213 -5.68 -2.93 -10.87
CA ILE A 213 -6.90 -2.32 -10.37
C ILE A 213 -8.16 -3.05 -10.86
N GLU A 214 -8.19 -3.55 -12.10
CA GLU A 214 -9.27 -4.42 -12.59
C GLU A 214 -9.38 -5.69 -11.76
N ASN A 215 -8.24 -6.32 -11.44
CA ASN A 215 -8.21 -7.50 -10.58
C ASN A 215 -8.72 -7.24 -9.16
N TRP A 216 -8.71 -5.99 -8.69
CA TRP A 216 -9.29 -5.64 -7.39
C TRP A 216 -10.78 -5.99 -7.32
N THR A 217 -11.53 -5.85 -8.42
CA THR A 217 -12.96 -6.23 -8.47
C THR A 217 -13.16 -7.73 -8.29
N GLY A 218 -12.35 -8.56 -8.94
CA GLY A 218 -12.37 -10.02 -8.74
C GLY A 218 -12.03 -10.43 -7.29
N ARG A 219 -11.17 -9.66 -6.62
CA ARG A 219 -10.86 -9.87 -5.18
C ARG A 219 -12.06 -9.56 -4.29
N LEU A 220 -12.82 -8.50 -4.59
CA LEU A 220 -14.09 -8.20 -3.91
C LEU A 220 -15.08 -9.36 -4.06
N ASP A 221 -15.25 -9.86 -5.28
CA ASP A 221 -16.17 -10.96 -5.58
C ASP A 221 -15.81 -12.23 -4.82
N TYR A 222 -14.52 -12.56 -4.77
CA TYR A 222 -14.04 -13.67 -3.96
C TYR A 222 -14.37 -13.48 -2.48
N ILE A 223 -14.09 -12.32 -1.90
CA ILE A 223 -14.32 -12.08 -0.47
C ILE A 223 -15.82 -12.13 -0.14
N ARG A 224 -16.68 -11.68 -1.05
CA ARG A 224 -18.13 -11.85 -0.92
C ARG A 224 -18.52 -13.33 -0.93
N ALA A 225 -18.05 -14.10 -1.92
CA ALA A 225 -18.36 -15.52 -2.05
C ALA A 225 -17.82 -16.35 -0.88
N SER A 226 -16.62 -16.03 -0.40
CA SER A 226 -15.94 -16.68 0.73
C SER A 226 -16.44 -16.21 2.09
N ARG A 227 -17.49 -15.38 2.13
CA ARG A 227 -18.07 -14.90 3.38
C ARG A 227 -17.03 -14.17 4.24
N GLY A 228 -16.24 -13.28 3.63
CA GLY A 228 -15.30 -12.39 4.31
C GLY A 228 -13.93 -13.00 4.57
N SER A 229 -13.74 -14.29 4.29
CA SER A 229 -12.47 -14.97 4.48
C SER A 229 -11.37 -14.37 3.61
N HIS A 230 -10.13 -14.51 4.07
CA HIS A 230 -8.96 -14.13 3.30
C HIS A 230 -8.87 -14.93 2.00
N MET A 231 -8.37 -14.29 0.96
CA MET A 231 -8.04 -15.00 -0.27
C MET A 231 -6.91 -16.01 0.01
N PRO A 232 -7.03 -17.28 -0.43
CA PRO A 232 -5.87 -18.15 -0.56
C PRO A 232 -4.88 -17.48 -1.50
N GLU A 233 -3.60 -17.71 -1.26
CA GLU A 233 -2.49 -17.00 -1.92
C GLU A 233 -2.64 -17.08 -3.44
N ILE A 234 -3.08 -15.98 -4.08
CA ILE A 234 -3.08 -15.87 -5.54
C ILE A 234 -1.64 -15.59 -5.96
N ILE A 235 -1.03 -16.61 -6.55
CA ILE A 235 0.19 -16.52 -7.35
C ILE A 235 -0.24 -15.83 -8.66
N PHE A 236 0.36 -14.68 -8.96
CA PHE A 236 0.24 -14.08 -10.30
C PHE A 236 1.20 -14.75 -11.28
#